data_AF-A0A7K5B7J6-F1
#
_entry.id   AF-A0A7K5B7J6-F1
#
_cell.length_a   1.000
_cell.length_b   1.000
_cell.length_c   1.000
_cell.angle_alpha   90.00
_cell.angle_beta   90.00
_cell.angle_gamma   90.00
#
_symmetry.space_group_name_H-M   'P 1'
#
loop_
_entity.id
_entity.type
_entity.pdbx_description
1 polymer ?
#
loop_
_entity_poly.entity_id
_entity_poly.type
_entity_poly.pdbx_seq_one_letter_code
_entity_poly.pdbx_strand_id
1 'polypeptide(L)' 'MGALQPGLPNPAMIPETWHLLIIDLKDCFFTIPVHPFKQARDAHATFHQNARGLSKMFQISLDARRVVCACPDCSHHS' A
#
# COMPACT_ATOMS: atom_id res chain seq x y z
N MET A 1 -1.28 -28.30 24.98
CA MET A 1 -0.97 -27.73 23.66
C MET A 1 -2.20 -26.95 23.20
N GLY A 2 -2.06 -25.67 22.87
CA GLY A 2 -3.17 -24.82 22.44
C GLY A 2 -3.62 -25.09 21.01
N ALA A 3 -4.74 -24.50 20.60
CA ALA A 3 -5.24 -24.60 19.23
C ALA A 3 -4.28 -23.93 18.23
N LEU A 4 -4.11 -24.55 17.05
CA LEU A 4 -3.33 -23.97 15.94
C LEU A 4 -4.10 -22.78 15.33
N GLN A 5 -3.40 -21.70 15.05
CA GLN A 5 -3.97 -20.58 14.31
C GLN A 5 -4.08 -20.93 12.82
N PRO A 6 -5.28 -20.85 12.21
CA PRO A 6 -5.43 -21.00 10.77
C PRO A 6 -4.63 -19.94 10.01
N GLY A 7 -3.92 -20.34 8.94
CA GLY A 7 -3.19 -19.43 8.07
C GLY A 7 -1.70 -19.24 8.38
N LEU A 8 -1.20 -19.77 9.51
CA LEU A 8 0.24 -19.81 9.81
C LEU A 8 0.82 -21.21 9.61
N PRO A 9 2.04 -21.35 9.09
CA PRO A 9 2.72 -22.64 9.05
C PRO A 9 3.02 -23.13 10.47
N ASN A 10 2.77 -24.41 10.74
CA ASN A 10 3.07 -25.02 12.04
C ASN A 10 4.59 -25.34 12.12
N PRO A 11 5.36 -24.75 13.05
CA PRO A 11 6.78 -25.04 13.19
C PRO A 11 7.09 -26.51 13.50
N ALA A 12 6.16 -27.22 14.15
CA ALA A 12 6.33 -28.64 14.47
C ALA A 12 6.30 -29.57 13.24
N MET A 13 6.02 -29.03 12.04
CA MET A 13 6.09 -29.78 10.78
C MET A 13 7.47 -29.71 10.09
N ILE A 14 8.42 -28.95 10.65
CA ILE A 14 9.77 -28.86 10.13
C ILE A 14 10.59 -30.04 10.71
N PRO A 15 11.22 -30.90 9.87
CA PRO A 15 12.04 -31.99 10.37
C PRO A 15 13.26 -31.49 11.15
N GLU A 16 13.57 -32.14 12.27
CA GLU A 16 14.66 -31.74 13.19
C GLU A 16 16.07 -31.78 12.56
N THR A 17 16.25 -32.53 11.46
CA THR A 17 17.56 -32.74 10.81
C THR A 17 17.81 -31.82 9.61
N TRP A 18 16.92 -30.87 9.34
CA TRP A 18 17.08 -29.96 8.19
C TRP A 18 18.03 -28.80 8.50
N HIS A 19 18.93 -28.51 7.55
CA HIS A 19 19.71 -27.27 7.59
C HIS A 19 18.80 -26.10 7.18
N LEU A 20 18.45 -25.23 8.14
CA LEU A 20 17.57 -24.10 7.93
C LEU A 20 18.36 -22.81 7.65
N LEU A 21 17.92 -22.06 6.63
CA LEU A 21 18.36 -20.69 6.37
C LEU A 21 17.16 -19.76 6.50
N ILE A 22 17.25 -18.78 7.40
CA ILE A 22 16.22 -17.76 7.59
C ILE A 22 16.72 -16.49 6.89
N ILE A 23 16.00 -16.07 5.86
CA ILE A 23 16.27 -14.81 5.14
C ILE A 23 15.19 -13.81 5.56
N ASP A 24 15.62 -12.74 6.22
CA ASP A 24 14.75 -11.61 6.50
C ASP A 24 14.72 -10.68 5.28
N LEU A 25 13.53 -10.47 4.71
CA LEU A 25 13.30 -9.49 3.64
C LEU A 25 13.09 -8.10 4.26
N LYS A 26 14.15 -7.59 4.92
CA LYS A 26 14.12 -6.23 5.46
C LYS A 26 13.98 -5.26 4.30
N ASP A 27 13.08 -4.31 4.46
CA ASP A 27 12.90 -3.18 3.54
C ASP A 27 12.32 -3.51 2.14
N CYS A 28 11.85 -4.73 1.90
CA CYS A 28 11.40 -5.13 0.56
C CYS A 28 10.18 -4.36 0.03
N PHE A 29 9.38 -3.76 0.90
CA PHE A 29 8.27 -2.88 0.50
C PHE A 29 8.70 -1.43 0.23
N PHE A 30 9.88 -0.99 0.69
CA PHE A 30 10.36 0.37 0.45
C PHE A 30 10.93 0.57 -0.95
N THR A 31 11.38 -0.50 -1.60
CA THR A 31 11.92 -0.46 -2.98
C THR A 31 10.86 -0.75 -4.05
N ILE A 32 9.68 -1.25 -3.67
CA ILE A 32 8.60 -1.50 -4.63
C ILE A 32 7.94 -0.15 -4.97
N PRO A 33 7.99 0.30 -6.24
CA PRO A 33 7.34 1.54 -6.62
C PRO A 33 5.83 1.41 -6.42
N VAL A 34 5.26 2.29 -5.60
CA VAL A 34 3.82 2.35 -5.39
C VAL A 34 3.15 2.97 -6.61
N HIS A 35 2.00 2.45 -7.02
CA HIS A 35 1.25 2.99 -8.16
C HIS A 35 0.95 4.50 -7.96
N PRO A 36 1.22 5.38 -8.95
CA PRO A 36 1.08 6.85 -8.80
C PRO A 36 -0.31 7.30 -8.34
N PHE A 37 -1.36 6.62 -8.77
CA PHE A 37 -2.73 6.89 -8.31
C PHE A 37 -2.89 6.70 -6.79
N LYS A 38 -2.31 5.63 -6.22
CA LYS A 38 -2.38 5.38 -4.78
C LYS A 38 -1.61 6.46 -4.03
N GLN A 39 -0.42 6.83 -4.50
CA GLN A 39 0.36 7.92 -3.91
C GLN A 39 -0.40 9.24 -3.93
N ALA A 40 -1.05 9.57 -5.05
CA ALA A 40 -1.86 10.78 -5.17
C ALA A 40 -3.07 10.77 -4.23
N ARG A 41 -3.73 9.62 -4.04
CA ARG A 41 -4.83 9.47 -3.09
C ARG A 41 -4.37 9.67 -1.65
N ASP A 42 -3.23 9.07 -1.28
CA ASP A 42 -2.66 9.17 0.06
C ASP A 42 -2.20 10.62 0.35
N ALA A 43 -1.61 11.29 -0.64
CA ALA A 43 -1.26 12.71 -0.56
C ALA A 43 -2.50 13.63 -0.46
N HIS A 44 -3.54 13.38 -1.26
CA HIS A 44 -4.79 14.14 -1.20
C HIS A 44 -5.52 13.95 0.13
N ALA A 45 -5.52 12.74 0.71
CA ALA A 45 -6.11 12.49 2.03
C ALA A 45 -5.43 13.29 3.16
N THR A 46 -4.18 13.72 2.95
CA THR A 46 -3.41 14.49 3.94
C THR A 46 -3.50 16.00 3.68
N PHE A 47 -3.44 16.42 2.42
CA PHE A 47 -3.25 17.83 2.04
C PHE A 47 -4.39 18.43 1.22
N HIS A 48 -5.41 17.64 0.85
CA HIS A 48 -6.56 18.04 0.02
C HIS A 48 -6.17 18.85 -1.24
N GLN A 49 -5.06 18.48 -1.88
CA GLN A 49 -4.57 19.15 -3.09
C GLN A 49 -5.57 19.03 -4.23
N ASN A 50 -5.75 20.11 -5.01
CA ASN A 50 -6.62 20.08 -6.19
C ASN A 50 -6.10 19.16 -7.30
N ALA A 51 -6.97 18.79 -8.24
CA ALA A 51 -6.67 17.84 -9.32
C ALA A 51 -5.47 18.29 -10.19
N ARG A 52 -5.30 19.61 -10.39
CA ARG A 52 -4.18 20.14 -11.18
C ARG A 52 -2.84 19.93 -10.46
N GLY A 53 -2.81 20.12 -9.15
CA GLY A 53 -1.64 19.83 -8.31
C GLY A 53 -1.26 18.36 -8.36
N LEU A 54 -2.23 17.46 -8.17
CA LEU A 54 -2.01 16.01 -8.21
C LEU A 54 -1.55 15.53 -9.60
N SER A 55 -2.17 16.01 -10.68
CA SER A 55 -1.78 15.68 -12.05
C SER A 55 -0.32 16.05 -12.34
N LYS A 56 0.13 17.23 -11.89
CA LYS A 56 1.53 17.66 -12.07
C LYS A 56 2.49 16.87 -11.18
N MET A 57 2.12 16.62 -9.93
CA MET A 57 3.01 15.97 -8.96
C MET A 57 3.18 14.47 -9.23
N PHE A 58 2.12 13.79 -9.65
CA PHE A 58 2.09 12.33 -9.81
C PHE A 58 1.90 11.87 -11.26
N GLN A 59 1.81 12.79 -12.23
CA GLN A 59 1.64 12.49 -13.65
C GLN A 59 0.35 11.69 -13.98
N ILE A 60 -0.75 11.94 -13.26
CA ILE A 60 -2.03 11.19 -13.37
C ILE A 60 -3.21 12.01 -13.93
N SER A 61 -3.06 12.62 -15.11
CA SER A 61 -3.98 13.66 -15.62
C SER A 61 -5.49 13.35 -15.59
N LEU A 62 -5.93 12.18 -16.09
CA LEU A 62 -7.36 11.81 -16.06
C LEU A 62 -7.80 11.32 -14.68
N ASP A 63 -6.91 10.64 -13.96
CA ASP A 63 -7.23 10.04 -12.67
C ASP A 63 -7.18 11.04 -11.50
N ALA A 64 -6.53 12.20 -11.66
CA ALA A 64 -6.44 13.21 -10.62
C ALA A 64 -7.81 13.74 -10.19
N ARG A 65 -8.75 13.90 -11.14
CA ARG A 65 -10.14 14.26 -10.81
C ARG A 65 -10.83 13.16 -10.01
N ARG A 66 -10.58 11.89 -10.33
CA ARG A 66 -11.17 10.75 -9.60
C ARG A 66 -10.73 10.74 -8.15
N VAL A 67 -9.48 11.12 -7.87
CA VAL A 67 -8.98 11.28 -6.49
C VAL A 67 -9.78 12.34 -5.73
N VAL A 68 -9.99 13.51 -6.33
CA VAL A 68 -10.72 14.62 -5.69
C VAL A 68 -12.21 14.29 -5.54
N CYS A 69 -12.85 13.71 -6.57
CA CYS A 69 -14.27 13.33 -6.54
C CYS A 69 -14.56 12.22 -5.52
N ALA A 70 -13.57 11.38 -5.18
CA ALA A 70 -13.71 10.36 -4.15
C ALA A 70 -13.58 10.90 -2.72
N CYS A 71 -13.09 12.13 -2.54
CA CYS A 71 -12.96 12.74 -1.22
C CYS A 71 -14.32 13.33 -0.78
N PRO A 72 -14.87 12.94 0.38
CA PRO A 72 -16.17 13.45 0.84
C PRO A 72 -16.14 14.98 1.03
N ASP A 73 -15.02 15.52 1.50
CA ASP A 73 -14.89 16.96 1.79
C ASP A 73 -14.68 17.80 0.53
N CYS A 74 -14.06 17.24 -0.52
CA CYS A 74 -13.71 17.97 -1.74
C CYS A 74 -14.64 17.68 -2.92
N SER A 75 -15.50 16.65 -2.84
CA SER A 75 -16.39 16.22 -3.93
C SER A 75 -17.35 17.31 -4.42
N HIS A 76 -17.70 18.26 -3.55
CA HIS A 76 -18.64 19.35 -3.86
C HIS A 76 -17.98 20.57 -4.54
N HIS A 77 -16.65 20.60 -4.66
CA HIS A 77 -15.89 21.75 -5.17
C HIS A 77 -15.18 21.48 -6.52
N SER A 78 -15.57 20.42 -7.23
CA SER A 78 -14.91 19.91 -8.45
C SER A 78 -15.26 20.64 -9.75
#